data_AF-A0A1E3X368-F1
#
_entry.id   AF-A0A1E3X368-F1
#
_cell.length_a   1.000
_cell.length_b   1.000
_cell.length_c   1.000
_cell.angle_alpha   90.00
_cell.angle_beta   90.00
_cell.angle_gamma   90.00
#
_symmetry.space_group_name_H-M   'P 1'
#
loop_
_entity.id
_entity.type
_entity.pdbx_description
1 polymer ?
#
loop_
_entity_poly.entity_id
_entity_poly.type
_entity_poly.pdbx_seq_one_letter_code
_entity_poly.pdbx_strand_id
1 'polypeptide(L)' 'MNIPNTGRRKRQPIHPGEMLRERRAVSPSLALRLSRFFGNSPEFWLNAQHTVDLWQAERAHLKELSKIHPLAKA' A
#
# COMPACT_ATOMS: atom_id res chain seq x y z
N MET A 1 15.68 -13.78 3.53
CA MET A 1 15.14 -14.39 2.29
C MET A 1 14.89 -13.28 1.27
N ASN A 2 15.41 -13.37 0.05
CA ASN A 2 15.27 -12.33 -0.99
C ASN A 2 14.26 -12.84 -2.04
N ILE A 3 13.27 -12.04 -2.46
CA ILE A 3 12.31 -12.49 -3.48
C ILE A 3 12.96 -12.26 -4.86
N PRO A 4 13.34 -13.31 -5.60
CA PRO A 4 13.98 -13.15 -6.89
C PRO A 4 13.03 -12.49 -7.90
N ASN A 5 13.60 -11.72 -8.82
CA ASN A 5 12.86 -11.08 -9.89
C ASN A 5 12.72 -12.06 -11.07
N THR A 6 11.53 -12.62 -11.26
CA THR A 6 11.25 -13.70 -12.21
C THR A 6 10.96 -13.23 -13.66
N GLY A 7 11.29 -11.99 -14.02
CA GLY A 7 11.11 -11.48 -15.39
C GLY A 7 12.34 -10.74 -15.89
N ARG A 8 12.50 -10.63 -17.23
CA ARG A 8 13.56 -9.85 -17.92
C ARG A 8 13.49 -8.33 -17.66
N ARG A 9 13.18 -7.88 -16.45
CA ARG A 9 13.25 -6.48 -16.04
C ARG A 9 14.33 -6.36 -14.98
N LYS A 10 15.37 -5.57 -15.24
CA LYS A 10 16.34 -5.13 -14.22
C LYS A 10 15.61 -4.28 -13.18
N ARG A 11 15.01 -4.92 -12.18
CA ARG A 11 14.53 -4.27 -10.96
C ARG A 11 15.20 -4.97 -9.78
N GLN A 12 15.78 -4.17 -8.89
CA GLN A 12 16.42 -4.65 -7.67
C GLN A 12 15.45 -5.58 -6.91
N PRO A 13 15.89 -6.78 -6.48
CA PRO A 13 15.06 -7.64 -5.65
C PRO A 13 14.77 -6.92 -4.32
N ILE A 14 13.52 -7.04 -3.87
CA ILE A 14 13.01 -6.32 -2.70
C ILE A 14 13.14 -7.27 -1.50
N HIS A 15 13.76 -6.84 -0.42
CA HIS A 15 13.83 -7.61 0.81
C HIS A 15 12.47 -7.58 1.53
N PRO A 16 11.85 -8.74 1.83
CA PRO A 16 10.60 -8.81 2.59
C PRO A 16 10.69 -8.10 3.93
N GLY A 17 11.86 -8.15 4.58
CA GLY A 17 12.10 -7.49 5.86
C GLY A 17 12.07 -5.95 5.80
N GLU A 18 12.34 -5.34 4.65
CA GLU A 18 12.17 -3.89 4.47
C GLU A 18 10.69 -3.51 4.33
N MET A 19 9.89 -4.39 3.73
CA MET A 19 8.45 -4.21 3.59
C MET A 19 7.73 -4.38 4.93
N LEU A 20 8.12 -5.39 5.72
CA LEU A 20 7.59 -5.61 7.06
C LEU A 20 7.96 -4.51 8.06
N ARG A 21 8.96 -3.68 7.74
CA ARG A 21 9.46 -2.61 8.62
C ARG A 21 8.78 -1.26 8.43
N GLU A 22 7.60 -1.21 7.81
CA GLU A 22 6.88 0.04 7.48
C GLU A 22 7.70 1.04 6.62
N ARG A 23 8.88 0.63 6.12
CA ARG A 23 9.79 1.51 5.37
C ARG A 23 9.37 1.67 3.91
N ARG A 24 8.45 0.84 3.41
CA ARG A 24 8.04 0.87 2.01
C ARG A 24 6.59 0.43 1.82
N ALA A 25 5.80 1.32 1.22
CA ALA A 25 4.41 1.08 0.89
C ALA A 25 4.24 -0.15 -0.04
N VAL A 26 3.13 -0.88 0.12
CA VAL A 26 2.78 -2.01 -0.73
C VAL A 26 2.47 -1.53 -2.16
N SER A 27 3.40 -1.76 -3.09
CA SER A 27 3.14 -1.49 -4.51
C SER A 27 2.19 -2.52 -5.15
N PRO A 28 1.46 -2.20 -6.24
CA PRO A 28 0.61 -3.16 -6.95
C PRO A 28 1.34 -4.44 -7.41
N SER A 29 2.59 -4.29 -7.87
CA SER A 29 3.40 -5.44 -8.27
C SER A 29 3.74 -6.39 -7.12
N LEU A 30 3.74 -5.86 -5.90
CA LEU A 30 4.02 -6.60 -4.68
C LEU A 30 2.75 -7.26 -4.14
N ALA A 31 1.61 -6.54 -4.18
CA ALA A 31 0.30 -7.11 -3.89
C ALA A 31 0.00 -8.35 -4.76
N LEU A 32 0.36 -8.31 -6.05
CA LEU A 32 0.26 -9.47 -6.96
C LEU A 32 1.17 -10.64 -6.56
N ARG A 33 2.34 -10.37 -5.96
CA ARG A 33 3.25 -11.43 -5.49
C ARG A 33 2.76 -12.02 -4.16
N LEU A 34 2.29 -11.17 -3.24
CA LEU A 34 1.78 -11.57 -1.94
C LEU A 34 0.48 -12.37 -2.09
N SER A 35 -0.43 -11.95 -2.96
CA SER A 35 -1.63 -12.73 -3.30
C SER A 35 -1.31 -14.10 -3.85
N ARG A 36 -0.34 -14.20 -4.78
CA ARG A 36 0.11 -15.50 -5.29
C ARG A 36 0.74 -16.39 -4.22
N PHE A 37 1.44 -15.79 -3.26
CA PHE A 37 2.14 -16.52 -2.20
C PHE A 37 1.21 -16.97 -1.07
N PHE A 38 0.29 -16.10 -0.63
CA PHE A 38 -0.62 -16.34 0.48
C PHE A 38 -2.01 -16.86 0.06
N GLY A 39 -2.31 -16.90 -1.24
CA GLY A 39 -3.58 -17.40 -1.76
C GLY A 39 -4.77 -16.46 -1.53
N ASN A 40 -4.53 -15.17 -1.32
CA ASN A 40 -5.57 -14.16 -1.13
C ASN A 40 -5.62 -13.16 -2.30
N SER A 41 -6.50 -12.16 -2.26
CA SER A 41 -6.65 -11.18 -3.34
C SER A 41 -5.55 -10.08 -3.26
N PRO A 42 -5.04 -9.59 -4.41
CA PRO A 42 -4.15 -8.43 -4.45
C PRO A 42 -4.79 -7.17 -3.83
N GLU A 43 -6.09 -6.98 -4.03
CA GLU A 43 -6.84 -5.85 -3.47
C GLU A 43 -6.80 -5.82 -1.94
N PHE A 44 -6.76 -6.97 -1.27
CA PHE A 44 -6.59 -7.04 0.19
C PHE A 44 -5.35 -6.27 0.64
N TRP A 45 -4.22 -6.50 -0.03
CA TRP A 45 -2.94 -5.88 0.33
C TRP A 45 -2.88 -4.39 -0.03
N LEU A 46 -3.52 -4.00 -1.14
CA LEU A 46 -3.63 -2.60 -1.52
C LEU A 46 -4.53 -1.84 -0.55
N ASN A 47 -5.67 -2.43 -0.16
CA ASN A 47 -6.59 -1.81 0.78
C ASN A 47 -5.93 -1.58 2.14
N ALA A 48 -5.12 -2.53 2.63
CA ALA A 48 -4.33 -2.35 3.84
C ALA A 48 -3.39 -1.14 3.77
N GLN A 49 -2.72 -0.94 2.63
CA GLN A 49 -1.89 0.25 2.40
C GLN A 49 -2.74 1.53 2.35
N HIS A 50 -3.85 1.50 1.62
CA HIS A 50 -4.77 2.63 1.51
C HIS A 50 -5.31 3.08 2.87
N THR A 51 -5.63 2.15 3.76
CA THR A 51 -6.11 2.49 5.11
C THR A 51 -5.04 3.25 5.91
N VAL A 52 -3.79 2.80 5.86
CA VAL A 52 -2.68 3.48 6.55
C VAL A 52 -2.42 4.86 5.93
N ASP A 53 -2.40 4.94 4.60
CA ASP A 53 -2.19 6.19 3.88
C ASP A 53 -3.29 7.21 4.19
N LEU A 54 -4.56 6.78 4.22
CA LEU A 54 -5.69 7.62 4.60
C LEU A 54 -5.56 8.11 6.04
N TRP A 55 -5.25 7.23 6.98
CA TRP A 55 -5.07 7.63 8.38
C TRP A 55 -3.94 8.65 8.56
N GLN A 56 -2.82 8.48 7.85
CA GLN A 56 -1.73 9.45 7.88
C GLN A 56 -2.14 10.79 7.24
N ALA A 57 -2.81 10.74 6.08
CA ALA A 57 -3.27 11.93 5.37
C ALA A 57 -4.32 12.70 6.18
N GLU A 58 -5.28 12.02 6.79
CA GLU A 58 -6.28 12.62 7.67
C GLU A 58 -5.59 13.39 8.79
N ARG A 59 -4.63 12.79 9.48
CA ARG A 59 -3.89 13.43 10.57
C ARG A 59 -3.07 14.63 10.11
N ALA A 60 -2.46 14.56 8.92
CA ALA A 60 -1.68 15.66 8.36
C ALA A 60 -2.57 16.84 7.93
N HIS A 61 -3.79 16.56 7.46
CA HIS A 61 -4.68 17.55 6.86
C HIS A 61 -5.88 17.94 7.74
N LEU A 62 -5.92 17.53 9.02
CA LEU A 62 -7.04 17.80 9.96
C LEU A 62 -7.58 19.24 9.89
N LYS A 63 -6.70 20.23 9.87
CA LYS A 63 -7.08 21.67 9.87
C LYS A 63 -7.68 22.15 8.55
N GLU A 64 -7.26 21.57 7.43
CA GLU A 64 -7.81 21.92 6.12
C GLU A 64 -9.13 21.17 5.88
N LEU A 65 -9.19 19.89 6.27
CA LEU A 65 -10.40 19.07 6.18
C LEU A 65 -11.56 19.65 7.00
N SER A 66 -11.29 20.23 8.19
CA SER A 66 -12.34 20.85 9.01
C SER A 66 -13.03 22.06 8.36
N LYS A 67 -12.42 22.67 7.33
CA LYS A 67 -13.01 23.80 6.60
C LYS A 67 -13.93 23.33 5.47
N ILE A 68 -13.80 22.07 5.04
CA ILE A 68 -14.56 21.49 3.93
C ILE A 68 -15.90 21.01 4.47
N HIS A 69 -16.98 21.62 3.99
CA HIS A 69 -18.34 21.22 4.35
C HIS A 69 -18.89 20.26 3.29
N PRO A 70 -19.42 19.10 3.66
CA PRO A 70 -20.06 18.20 2.71
C PRO A 70 -21.19 18.93 1.98
N LEU A 71 -21.25 18.78 0.66
CA LEU A 71 -22.41 19.22 -0.09
C LEU A 71 -23.61 18.41 0.41
N ALA A 72 -24.63 19.10 0.90
CA ALA A 72 -25.83 18.47 1.43
C ALA A 72 -26.36 17.46 0.40
N LYS A 73 -26.51 16.21 0.85
CA LYS A 73 -27.04 15.13 0.01
C LYS A 73 -28.51 15.48 -0.27
N ALA A 74 -28.82 15.75 -1.53
CA ALA A 74 -30.20 15.96 -2.00
C ALA A 74 -31.05 14.71 -1.80
#